data_AF-A0A412YP03-F1
#
_entry.id   AF-A0A412YP03-F1
#
_cell.length_a   1.000
_cell.length_b   1.000
_cell.length_c   1.000
_cell.angle_alpha   90.00
_cell.angle_beta   90.00
_cell.angle_gamma   90.00
#
_symmetry.space_group_name_H-M   'P 1'
#
loop_
_entity.id
_entity.type
_entity.pdbx_description
1 polymer ?
#
loop_
_entity_poly.entity_id
_entity_poly.type
_entity_poly.pdbx_seq_one_letter_code
_entity_poly.pdbx_strand_id
1 'polypeptide(L)'
;MKKKLIIIIGLLLSCPVMIHAQVARKLRELGLENIRTAEAGGTTIAAFEDNVYRGTYRGIGKAIVAGMEGISNGNLELVALDGNGIPQLSICLPDTLITGYKAGKITLKEVYERMSLSYSTDRPMRLLKESTEVINRSAWKADIVLYPEVSLENSTFEKLYSYTVNLSPAVEMALWKGAEATAQVVFPIATNMKGEYRKIRPGVMTLSQEIRFRNNFLGRIVIGNFTNHRIGAQAEVKYRTGNGRVELGAQIGTTGYSAITDEGWYIGTRQRINAAVKGSLYVPQFNVQLDLQAGRYLYGDYGIRGDCTRHFGEYAVGVYAMYVEGEVNGGFHFAIPLPGKKWNRNHAIRIKPAEFFAAEYSMVSWGEYADKKMGYTYQTRPAENRSSGYFQPEYIRYFLIRSIEKERNKK
;
A
#
# COMPACT_ATOMS: atom_id res chain seq x y z
N MET A 1 54.11 -54.25 -7.83
CA MET A 1 53.83 -53.04 -7.03
C MET A 1 52.40 -52.57 -7.31
N LYS A 2 51.50 -52.72 -6.35
CA LYS A 2 50.05 -52.40 -6.49
C LYS A 2 49.84 -50.89 -6.35
N LYS A 3 49.32 -50.22 -7.39
CA LYS A 3 48.80 -48.84 -7.28
C LYS A 3 47.38 -48.90 -6.71
N LYS A 4 47.20 -48.37 -5.50
CA LYS A 4 45.88 -48.18 -4.87
C LYS A 4 45.20 -46.96 -5.52
N LEU A 5 44.04 -47.18 -6.12
CA LEU A 5 43.12 -46.13 -6.53
C LEU A 5 42.29 -45.77 -5.30
N ILE A 6 42.47 -44.56 -4.76
CA ILE A 6 41.64 -44.02 -3.68
C ILE A 6 40.49 -43.28 -4.35
N ILE A 7 39.30 -43.87 -4.33
CA ILE A 7 38.05 -43.19 -4.70
C ILE A 7 37.54 -42.49 -3.45
N ILE A 8 37.59 -41.16 -3.44
CA ILE A 8 36.95 -40.33 -2.42
C ILE A 8 35.47 -40.22 -2.80
N ILE A 9 34.61 -40.96 -2.10
CA ILE A 9 33.16 -40.73 -2.13
C ILE A 9 32.90 -39.52 -1.23
N GLY A 10 32.71 -38.35 -1.86
CA GLY A 10 32.24 -37.15 -1.18
C GLY A 10 30.79 -37.32 -0.77
N LEU A 11 30.55 -37.38 0.53
CA LEU A 11 29.23 -37.44 1.15
C LEU A 11 28.47 -36.14 0.84
N LEU A 12 27.33 -36.25 0.15
CA LEU A 12 26.35 -35.18 -0.12
C LEU A 12 25.77 -34.64 1.21
N LEU A 13 26.41 -33.62 1.78
CA LEU A 13 25.84 -32.73 2.78
C LEU A 13 25.39 -31.42 2.09
N SER A 14 24.40 -31.53 1.20
CA SER A 14 23.81 -30.37 0.50
C SER A 14 22.28 -30.43 0.56
N CYS A 15 21.69 -30.18 1.73
CA CYS A 15 20.23 -30.09 1.85
C CYS A 15 19.66 -28.71 2.25
N PRO A 16 20.33 -27.84 3.03
CA PRO A 16 19.71 -26.55 3.38
C PRO A 16 19.84 -25.48 2.26
N VAL A 17 20.99 -25.44 1.57
CA VAL A 17 21.30 -24.40 0.56
C VAL A 17 20.40 -24.50 -0.68
N MET A 18 20.02 -25.71 -1.11
CA MET A 18 19.20 -25.90 -2.32
C MET A 18 17.72 -25.52 -2.13
N ILE A 19 17.16 -25.67 -0.93
CA ILE A 19 15.73 -25.47 -0.67
C ILE A 19 15.37 -23.97 -0.72
N HIS A 20 16.18 -23.12 -0.09
CA HIS A 20 15.97 -21.67 -0.06
C HIS A 20 16.12 -21.05 -1.45
N ALA A 21 17.07 -21.57 -2.24
CA ALA A 21 17.26 -21.18 -3.64
C ALA A 21 16.02 -21.50 -4.49
N GLN A 22 15.32 -22.61 -4.22
CA GLN A 22 14.13 -22.99 -4.98
C GLN A 22 12.91 -22.13 -4.65
N VAL A 23 12.67 -21.82 -3.37
CA VAL A 23 11.62 -20.85 -2.96
C VAL A 23 11.90 -19.49 -3.58
N ALA A 24 13.13 -18.98 -3.48
CA ALA A 24 13.51 -17.70 -4.09
C ALA A 24 13.29 -17.69 -5.61
N ARG A 25 13.65 -18.79 -6.29
CA ARG A 25 13.46 -18.95 -7.74
C ARG A 25 11.98 -18.88 -8.12
N LYS A 26 11.11 -19.62 -7.43
CA LYS A 26 9.67 -19.63 -7.68
C LYS A 26 9.03 -18.26 -7.45
N LEU A 27 9.45 -17.54 -6.41
CA LEU A 27 9.00 -16.16 -6.17
C LEU A 27 9.48 -15.20 -7.27
N ARG A 28 10.73 -15.36 -7.74
CA ARG A 28 11.29 -14.57 -8.85
C ARG A 28 10.58 -14.83 -10.16
N GLU A 29 10.19 -16.07 -10.45
CA GLU A 29 9.42 -16.45 -11.65
C GLU A 29 8.04 -15.76 -11.70
N LEU A 30 7.47 -15.40 -10.54
CA LEU A 30 6.25 -14.59 -10.46
C LEU A 30 6.49 -13.10 -10.76
N GLY A 31 7.74 -12.65 -10.83
CA GLY A 31 8.16 -11.26 -11.00
C GLY A 31 8.33 -10.49 -9.70
N LEU A 32 8.24 -11.15 -8.53
CA LEU A 32 8.33 -10.51 -7.22
C LEU A 32 9.73 -9.94 -6.98
N GLU A 33 9.80 -8.86 -6.21
CA GLU A 33 11.01 -8.08 -5.98
C GLU A 33 11.48 -8.18 -4.53
N ASN A 34 12.69 -7.68 -4.25
CA ASN A 34 13.31 -7.65 -2.93
C ASN A 34 13.26 -8.98 -2.18
N ILE A 35 13.46 -10.08 -2.92
CA ILE A 35 13.36 -11.44 -2.39
C ILE A 35 14.57 -11.73 -1.52
N ARG A 36 14.33 -12.24 -0.32
CA ARG A 36 15.35 -12.69 0.63
C ARG A 36 14.95 -14.00 1.23
N THR A 37 15.89 -14.90 1.45
CA THR A 37 15.62 -16.21 2.05
C THR A 37 16.62 -16.56 3.14
N ALA A 38 16.16 -17.28 4.17
CA ALA A 38 16.99 -17.83 5.24
C ALA A 38 16.37 -19.13 5.77
N GLU A 39 17.18 -19.98 6.41
CA GLU A 39 16.72 -21.17 7.11
C GLU A 39 16.98 -21.04 8.60
N ALA A 40 16.01 -21.37 9.44
CA ALA A 40 16.22 -21.45 10.88
C ALA A 40 15.32 -22.51 11.52
N GLY A 41 15.92 -23.50 12.18
CA GLY A 41 15.21 -24.49 12.99
C GLY A 41 14.11 -25.24 12.22
N GLY A 42 14.41 -25.72 11.01
CA GLY A 42 13.44 -26.45 10.16
C GLY A 42 12.34 -25.57 9.56
N THR A 43 12.54 -24.24 9.56
CA THR A 43 11.65 -23.27 8.93
C THR A 43 12.40 -22.55 7.82
N THR A 44 11.87 -22.63 6.60
CA THR A 44 12.28 -21.79 5.48
C THR A 44 11.57 -20.45 5.59
N ILE A 45 12.34 -19.37 5.63
CA ILE A 45 11.84 -18.00 5.75
C ILE A 45 12.11 -17.28 4.44
N ALA A 46 11.11 -16.61 3.88
CA ALA A 46 11.28 -15.79 2.70
C ALA A 46 10.55 -14.45 2.81
N ALA A 47 11.20 -13.34 2.48
CA ALA A 47 10.54 -12.06 2.26
C ALA A 47 10.37 -11.79 0.76
N PHE A 48 9.31 -11.08 0.39
CA PHE A 48 9.05 -10.66 -0.98
C PHE A 48 8.26 -9.35 -1.03
N GLU A 49 8.48 -8.58 -2.08
CA GLU A 49 7.72 -7.39 -2.44
C GLU A 49 6.85 -7.69 -3.65
N ASP A 50 5.54 -7.46 -3.50
CA ASP A 50 4.59 -7.58 -4.60
C ASP A 50 4.28 -6.22 -5.21
N ASN A 51 5.05 -5.87 -6.24
CA ASN A 51 4.75 -4.74 -7.11
C ASN A 51 4.01 -5.18 -8.37
N VAL A 52 3.78 -6.48 -8.60
CA VAL A 52 3.38 -7.03 -9.90
C VAL A 52 1.87 -7.16 -10.02
N TYR A 53 1.21 -7.62 -8.96
CA TYR A 53 -0.21 -7.92 -8.97
C TYR A 53 -1.01 -6.79 -8.34
N ARG A 54 -2.10 -6.39 -9.01
CA ARG A 54 -3.07 -5.47 -8.41
C ARG A 54 -3.79 -6.16 -7.26
N GLY A 55 -3.92 -5.47 -6.13
CA GLY A 55 -4.65 -5.96 -4.96
C GLY A 55 -3.84 -6.95 -4.12
N THR A 56 -3.60 -6.58 -2.87
CA THR A 56 -2.67 -7.25 -1.94
C THR A 56 -2.90 -8.75 -1.78
N TYR A 57 -4.15 -9.20 -1.66
CA TYR A 57 -4.45 -10.63 -1.45
C TYR A 57 -4.07 -11.49 -2.67
N ARG A 58 -4.06 -10.93 -3.89
CA ARG A 58 -3.78 -11.70 -5.11
C ARG A 58 -2.33 -12.14 -5.18
N GLY A 59 -1.38 -11.21 -5.02
CA GLY A 59 0.03 -11.56 -5.07
C GLY A 59 0.45 -12.39 -3.86
N ILE A 60 -0.11 -12.13 -2.67
CA ILE A 60 0.07 -13.00 -1.49
C ILE A 60 -0.38 -14.43 -1.80
N GLY A 61 -1.55 -14.62 -2.42
CA GLY A 61 -2.05 -15.94 -2.80
C GLY A 61 -1.10 -16.66 -3.77
N LYS A 62 -0.56 -15.94 -4.76
CA LYS A 62 0.44 -16.47 -5.70
C LYS A 62 1.75 -16.82 -5.00
N ALA A 63 2.23 -15.97 -4.09
CA ALA A 63 3.45 -16.19 -3.33
C ALA A 63 3.34 -17.40 -2.39
N ILE A 64 2.18 -17.61 -1.74
CA ILE A 64 1.92 -18.79 -0.89
C ILE A 64 2.04 -20.07 -1.72
N VAL A 65 1.37 -20.13 -2.88
CA VAL A 65 1.43 -21.32 -3.76
C VAL A 65 2.87 -21.56 -4.24
N ALA A 66 3.54 -20.52 -4.74
CA ALA A 66 4.93 -20.61 -5.20
C ALA A 66 5.90 -21.03 -4.09
N GLY A 67 5.70 -20.53 -2.87
CA GLY A 67 6.49 -20.91 -1.69
C GLY A 67 6.30 -22.37 -1.31
N MET A 68 5.05 -22.86 -1.31
CA MET A 68 4.76 -24.28 -1.05
C MET A 68 5.33 -25.20 -2.13
N GLU A 69 5.29 -24.79 -3.41
CA GLU A 69 5.95 -25.54 -4.50
C GLU A 69 7.49 -25.49 -4.42
N GLY A 70 8.03 -24.45 -3.81
CA GLY A 70 9.47 -24.20 -3.73
C GLY A 70 10.16 -24.92 -2.58
N ILE A 71 9.47 -25.17 -1.47
CA ILE A 71 10.02 -25.88 -0.31
C ILE A 71 10.00 -27.40 -0.55
N SER A 72 10.94 -28.16 0.01
CA SER A 72 10.87 -29.63 0.00
C SER A 72 10.09 -30.15 1.19
N ASN A 73 10.61 -29.93 2.40
CA ASN A 73 10.04 -30.30 3.70
C ASN A 73 10.25 -29.15 4.69
N GLY A 74 9.49 -29.15 5.79
CA GLY A 74 9.61 -28.19 6.88
C GLY A 74 8.56 -27.08 6.85
N ASN A 75 8.64 -26.18 7.83
CA ASN A 75 7.72 -25.05 7.92
C ASN A 75 8.10 -23.97 6.90
N LEU A 76 7.14 -23.18 6.46
CA LEU A 76 7.35 -22.01 5.61
C LEU A 76 6.82 -20.75 6.30
N GLU A 77 7.66 -19.73 6.42
CA GLU A 77 7.26 -18.40 6.87
C GLU A 77 7.54 -17.37 5.77
N LEU A 78 6.48 -16.77 5.22
CA LEU A 78 6.59 -15.74 4.20
C LEU A 78 6.34 -14.36 4.80
N VAL A 79 7.14 -13.37 4.42
CA VAL A 79 6.97 -11.97 4.82
C VAL A 79 6.66 -11.11 3.61
N ALA A 80 5.44 -10.58 3.52
CA ALA A 80 5.05 -9.62 2.51
C ALA A 80 5.56 -8.23 2.88
N LEU A 81 6.29 -7.61 1.96
CA LEU A 81 6.75 -6.22 2.02
C LEU A 81 5.77 -5.33 1.23
N ASP A 82 5.62 -4.07 1.61
CA ASP A 82 5.01 -3.07 0.74
C ASP A 82 5.94 -2.66 -0.41
N GLY A 83 5.45 -1.80 -1.31
CA GLY A 83 6.20 -1.34 -2.50
C GLY A 83 7.47 -0.52 -2.20
N ASN A 84 7.80 -0.30 -0.93
CA ASN A 84 9.02 0.35 -0.49
C ASN A 84 9.90 -0.57 0.37
N GLY A 85 9.64 -1.88 0.37
CA GLY A 85 10.44 -2.86 1.11
C GLY A 85 10.23 -2.84 2.63
N ILE A 86 9.14 -2.24 3.12
CA ILE A 86 8.79 -2.26 4.54
C ILE A 86 7.94 -3.50 4.85
N PRO A 87 8.31 -4.31 5.86
CA PRO A 87 7.54 -5.50 6.23
C PRO A 87 6.13 -5.15 6.71
N GLN A 88 5.13 -5.78 6.11
CA GLN A 88 3.73 -5.55 6.46
C GLN A 88 3.05 -6.79 7.04
N LEU A 89 3.33 -8.00 6.54
CA LEU A 89 2.58 -9.19 6.98
C LEU A 89 3.50 -10.42 7.03
N SER A 90 3.44 -11.17 8.13
CA SER A 90 3.98 -12.53 8.24
C SER A 90 2.89 -13.57 8.01
N ILE A 91 3.23 -14.61 7.26
CA ILE A 91 2.36 -15.72 6.84
C ILE A 91 3.08 -17.01 7.22
N CYS A 92 2.56 -17.74 8.22
CA CYS A 92 3.15 -18.99 8.68
C CYS A 92 2.33 -20.20 8.21
N LEU A 93 3.03 -21.13 7.57
CA LEU A 93 2.52 -22.38 7.03
C LEU A 93 3.29 -23.54 7.68
N PRO A 94 2.65 -24.30 8.59
CA PRO A 94 3.25 -25.50 9.16
C PRO A 94 3.49 -26.58 8.10
N ASP A 95 4.53 -27.40 8.29
CA ASP A 95 4.88 -28.52 7.40
C ASP A 95 3.68 -29.47 7.14
N THR A 96 2.85 -29.69 8.16
CA THR A 96 1.63 -30.51 8.06
C THR A 96 0.62 -30.00 7.02
N LEU A 97 0.49 -28.67 6.88
CA LEU A 97 -0.36 -28.08 5.84
C LEU A 97 0.26 -28.23 4.46
N ILE A 98 1.58 -28.00 4.35
CA ILE A 98 2.30 -28.03 3.08
C ILE A 98 2.32 -29.46 2.51
N THR A 99 2.69 -30.43 3.34
CA THR A 99 2.73 -31.85 2.96
C THR A 99 1.34 -32.39 2.64
N GLY A 100 0.32 -32.03 3.43
CA GLY A 100 -1.07 -32.37 3.16
C GLY A 100 -1.56 -31.83 1.82
N TYR A 101 -1.24 -30.57 1.51
CA TYR A 101 -1.61 -29.93 0.24
C TYR A 101 -0.92 -30.58 -0.95
N LYS A 102 0.40 -30.80 -0.86
CA LYS A 102 1.18 -31.48 -1.93
C LYS A 102 0.71 -32.90 -2.18
N ALA A 103 0.30 -33.62 -1.13
CA ALA A 103 -0.23 -34.97 -1.24
C ALA A 103 -1.70 -35.02 -1.72
N GLY A 104 -2.33 -33.86 -1.97
CA GLY A 104 -3.74 -33.77 -2.37
C GLY A 104 -4.73 -34.14 -1.27
N LYS A 105 -4.28 -34.26 -0.02
CA LYS A 105 -5.10 -34.62 1.15
C LYS A 105 -5.93 -33.47 1.68
N ILE A 106 -5.44 -32.23 1.51
CA ILE A 106 -6.17 -31.01 1.84
C ILE A 106 -6.20 -30.08 0.62
N THR A 107 -7.26 -29.31 0.53
CA THR A 107 -7.47 -28.32 -0.52
C THR A 107 -6.70 -27.02 -0.23
N LEU A 108 -6.48 -26.21 -1.26
CA LEU A 108 -5.90 -24.86 -1.09
C LEU A 108 -6.78 -23.96 -0.19
N LYS A 109 -8.10 -24.18 -0.19
CA LYS A 109 -9.03 -23.50 0.71
C LYS A 109 -8.70 -23.80 2.18
N GLU A 110 -8.51 -25.07 2.52
CA GLU A 110 -8.15 -25.48 3.88
C GLU A 110 -6.77 -24.95 4.31
N VAL A 111 -5.82 -24.82 3.38
CA VAL A 111 -4.54 -24.15 3.64
C VAL A 111 -4.78 -22.69 4.07
N TYR A 112 -5.60 -21.94 3.34
CA TYR A 112 -5.90 -20.55 3.66
C TYR A 112 -6.68 -20.39 4.98
N GLU A 113 -7.56 -21.32 5.30
CA GLU A 113 -8.29 -21.33 6.57
C GLU A 113 -7.37 -21.55 7.77
N ARG A 114 -6.37 -22.43 7.64
CA ARG A 114 -5.51 -22.88 8.74
C ARG A 114 -4.18 -22.14 8.85
N MET A 115 -3.75 -21.40 7.81
CA MET A 115 -2.52 -20.60 7.89
C MET A 115 -2.63 -19.47 8.91
N SER A 116 -1.51 -19.14 9.54
CA SER A 116 -1.43 -18.01 10.48
C SER A 116 -0.99 -16.75 9.76
N LEU A 117 -1.70 -15.64 10.00
CA LEU A 117 -1.40 -14.32 9.45
C LEU A 117 -1.21 -13.34 10.61
N SER A 118 -0.15 -12.56 10.59
CA SER A 118 0.16 -11.62 11.68
C SER A 118 0.93 -10.40 11.18
N TYR A 119 0.68 -9.25 11.78
CA TYR A 119 1.52 -8.06 11.59
C TYR A 119 2.88 -8.18 12.25
N SER A 120 3.10 -9.15 13.13
CA SER A 120 4.37 -9.31 13.86
C SER A 120 5.47 -9.91 12.97
N THR A 121 6.25 -9.05 12.32
CA THR A 121 7.31 -9.44 11.38
C THR A 121 8.73 -9.40 11.99
N ASP A 122 8.88 -9.03 13.26
CA ASP A 122 10.20 -8.73 13.85
C ASP A 122 11.13 -9.95 13.88
N ARG A 123 10.60 -11.13 14.25
CA ARG A 123 11.36 -12.39 14.27
C ARG A 123 11.86 -12.80 12.88
N PRO A 124 11.00 -13.01 11.86
CA PRO A 124 11.47 -13.45 10.55
C PRO A 124 12.40 -12.41 9.91
N MET A 125 12.14 -11.11 10.11
CA MET A 125 13.00 -10.06 9.57
C MET A 125 14.37 -10.00 10.24
N ARG A 126 14.49 -10.38 11.52
CA ARG A 126 15.79 -10.52 12.18
C ARG A 126 16.61 -11.67 11.58
N LEU A 127 15.99 -12.82 11.36
CA LEU A 127 16.64 -13.98 10.75
C LEU A 127 17.05 -13.70 9.30
N LEU A 128 16.20 -12.98 8.56
CA LEU A 128 16.54 -12.55 7.20
C LEU A 128 17.68 -11.53 7.15
N LYS A 129 18.00 -10.77 8.22
CA LYS A 129 19.15 -9.85 8.21
C LYS A 129 20.48 -10.56 8.02
N GLU A 130 20.58 -11.83 8.45
CA GLU A 130 21.77 -12.66 8.29
C GLU A 130 21.95 -13.11 6.82
N SER A 131 20.89 -13.04 6.01
CA SER A 131 20.95 -13.28 4.57
C SER A 131 21.63 -12.10 3.85
N THR A 132 22.71 -12.41 3.14
CA THR A 132 23.57 -11.45 2.43
C THR A 132 23.04 -11.06 1.05
N GLU A 133 22.18 -11.89 0.43
CA GLU A 133 21.70 -11.67 -0.94
C GLU A 133 20.25 -11.14 -0.97
N VAL A 134 20.01 -10.14 -1.83
CA VAL A 134 18.67 -9.65 -2.17
C VAL A 134 18.46 -9.84 -3.66
N ILE A 135 17.51 -10.70 -4.00
CA ILE A 135 17.20 -11.10 -5.38
C ILE A 135 16.14 -10.16 -5.94
N ASN A 136 16.34 -9.74 -7.21
CA ASN A 136 15.44 -8.86 -7.94
C ASN A 136 15.09 -7.56 -7.18
N ARG A 137 16.13 -6.75 -6.86
CA ARG A 137 15.97 -5.50 -6.09
C ARG A 137 15.01 -4.53 -6.78
N SER A 138 14.14 -3.84 -6.03
CA SER A 138 13.25 -2.79 -6.57
C SER A 138 13.88 -1.39 -6.55
N ALA A 139 14.95 -1.19 -5.78
CA ALA A 139 15.67 0.09 -5.69
C ALA A 139 16.10 0.59 -7.08
N TRP A 140 15.90 1.89 -7.32
CA TRP A 140 16.17 2.64 -8.56
C TRP A 140 15.35 2.21 -9.78
N LYS A 141 14.31 1.39 -9.58
CA LYS A 141 13.35 1.06 -10.64
C LYS A 141 12.18 2.03 -10.59
N ALA A 142 11.75 2.49 -11.77
CA ALA A 142 10.72 3.51 -11.91
C ALA A 142 9.41 2.90 -12.44
N ASP A 143 8.31 3.28 -11.80
CA ASP A 143 6.96 3.13 -12.32
C ASP A 143 6.48 4.47 -12.89
N ILE A 144 6.07 4.46 -14.15
CA ILE A 144 5.33 5.55 -14.77
C ILE A 144 3.85 5.21 -14.62
N VAL A 145 3.19 5.87 -13.67
CA VAL A 145 1.80 5.59 -13.27
C VAL A 145 0.87 6.65 -13.85
N LEU A 146 -0.17 6.22 -14.57
CA LEU A 146 -1.18 7.11 -15.14
C LEU A 146 -2.36 7.26 -14.17
N TYR A 147 -2.48 8.41 -13.53
CA TYR A 147 -3.58 8.73 -12.60
C TYR A 147 -4.70 9.50 -13.31
N PRO A 148 -5.90 8.91 -13.48
CA PRO A 148 -7.08 9.70 -13.82
C PRO A 148 -7.59 10.43 -12.57
N GLU A 149 -7.81 11.73 -12.68
CA GLU A 149 -8.33 12.56 -11.59
C GLU A 149 -9.64 13.21 -12.03
N VAL A 150 -10.65 13.11 -11.17
CA VAL A 150 -11.93 13.79 -11.35
C VAL A 150 -12.27 14.50 -10.06
N SER A 151 -12.47 15.82 -10.12
CA SER A 151 -13.04 16.61 -9.03
C SER A 151 -14.37 17.19 -9.45
N LEU A 152 -15.34 17.13 -8.55
CA LEU A 152 -16.68 17.68 -8.70
C LEU A 152 -16.99 18.50 -7.44
N GLU A 153 -17.22 19.79 -7.62
CA GLU A 153 -17.55 20.72 -6.54
C GLU A 153 -18.89 21.39 -6.84
N ASN A 154 -19.79 21.42 -5.86
CA ASN A 154 -21.07 22.11 -5.96
C ASN A 154 -21.04 23.46 -5.23
N SER A 155 -20.04 24.29 -5.51
CA SER A 155 -19.72 25.48 -4.71
C SER A 155 -20.34 26.79 -5.20
N THR A 156 -21.14 26.78 -6.27
CA THR A 156 -21.63 28.01 -6.91
C THR A 156 -23.12 27.94 -7.26
N PHE A 157 -23.87 29.01 -7.01
CA PHE A 157 -25.29 29.10 -7.37
C PHE A 157 -25.56 29.16 -8.89
N GLU A 158 -24.56 29.56 -9.69
CA GLU A 158 -24.73 29.73 -11.15
C GLU A 158 -24.56 28.42 -11.95
N LYS A 159 -23.89 27.41 -11.38
CA LYS A 159 -23.59 26.14 -12.06
C LYS A 159 -23.89 24.98 -11.14
N LEU A 160 -24.59 23.98 -11.66
CA LEU A 160 -24.92 22.75 -10.93
C LEU A 160 -23.66 22.04 -10.39
N TYR A 161 -22.55 22.06 -11.16
CA TYR A 161 -21.24 21.55 -10.73
C TYR A 161 -20.08 22.31 -11.38
N SER A 162 -19.06 22.65 -10.60
CA SER A 162 -17.71 22.91 -11.07
C SER A 162 -16.96 21.58 -11.18
N TYR A 163 -16.30 21.32 -12.31
CA TYR A 163 -15.61 20.05 -12.54
C TYR A 163 -14.22 20.23 -13.13
N THR A 164 -13.33 19.31 -12.75
CA THR A 164 -12.03 19.11 -13.40
C THR A 164 -11.84 17.63 -13.70
N VAL A 165 -11.38 17.34 -14.90
CA VAL A 165 -10.93 16.02 -15.34
C VAL A 165 -9.48 16.19 -15.78
N ASN A 166 -8.56 15.54 -15.07
CA ASN A 166 -7.14 15.58 -15.37
C ASN A 166 -6.62 14.16 -15.63
N LEU A 167 -5.52 14.09 -16.40
CA LEU A 167 -4.66 12.93 -16.46
C LEU A 167 -3.30 13.32 -15.89
N SER A 168 -2.90 12.66 -14.81
CA SER A 168 -1.74 13.05 -14.03
C SER A 168 -0.68 11.94 -14.03
N PRO A 169 0.11 11.76 -15.09
CA PRO A 169 1.25 10.86 -15.08
C PRO A 169 2.19 11.20 -13.93
N ALA A 170 2.61 10.18 -13.18
CA ALA A 170 3.60 10.27 -12.14
C ALA A 170 4.75 9.29 -12.39
N VAL A 171 5.96 9.71 -12.03
CA VAL A 171 7.10 8.81 -11.87
C VAL A 171 7.22 8.48 -10.38
N GLU A 172 7.12 7.21 -10.04
CA GLU A 172 7.32 6.67 -8.69
C GLU A 172 8.54 5.77 -8.69
N MET A 173 9.49 6.02 -7.79
CA MET A 173 10.76 5.29 -7.75
C MET A 173 11.16 5.01 -6.31
N ALA A 174 11.25 3.73 -5.96
CA ALA A 174 11.87 3.29 -4.72
C ALA A 174 13.38 3.56 -4.81
N LEU A 175 13.95 4.25 -3.81
CA LEU A 175 15.38 4.61 -3.81
C LEU A 175 16.21 3.61 -3.00
N TRP A 176 15.75 3.33 -1.79
CA TRP A 176 16.25 2.31 -0.88
C TRP A 176 15.12 1.88 0.04
N LYS A 177 15.40 0.99 1.01
CA LYS A 177 14.36 0.49 1.91
C LYS A 177 13.63 1.63 2.63
N GLY A 178 12.33 1.71 2.39
CA GLY A 178 11.42 2.70 2.94
C GLY A 178 11.44 4.05 2.23
N ALA A 179 12.37 4.29 1.31
CA ALA A 179 12.50 5.57 0.63
C ALA A 179 11.91 5.56 -0.77
N GLU A 180 11.12 6.58 -1.07
CA GLU A 180 10.39 6.72 -2.32
C GLU A 180 10.47 8.16 -2.80
N ALA A 181 10.77 8.33 -4.09
CA ALA A 181 10.65 9.59 -4.81
C ALA A 181 9.44 9.53 -5.74
N THR A 182 8.61 10.57 -5.71
CA THR A 182 7.43 10.71 -6.55
C THR A 182 7.45 12.06 -7.24
N ALA A 183 7.20 12.10 -8.55
CA ALA A 183 7.06 13.33 -9.31
C ALA A 183 5.89 13.23 -10.29
N GLN A 184 4.87 14.06 -10.10
CA GLN A 184 3.64 14.06 -10.87
C GLN A 184 3.49 15.36 -11.67
N VAL A 185 2.95 15.25 -12.88
CA VAL A 185 2.54 16.38 -13.71
C VAL A 185 1.06 16.23 -14.03
N VAL A 186 0.28 17.27 -13.78
CA VAL A 186 -1.17 17.27 -14.00
C VAL A 186 -1.48 17.87 -15.36
N PHE A 187 -2.06 17.07 -16.26
CA PHE A 187 -2.56 17.52 -17.56
C PHE A 187 -4.07 17.72 -17.50
N PRO A 188 -4.57 18.96 -17.63
CA PRO A 188 -6.01 19.20 -17.68
C PRO A 188 -6.58 18.70 -19.01
N ILE A 189 -7.58 17.81 -18.93
CA ILE A 189 -8.26 17.25 -20.10
C ILE A 189 -9.56 18.00 -20.38
N ALA A 190 -10.37 18.20 -19.34
CA ALA A 190 -11.61 18.94 -19.44
C ALA A 190 -11.93 19.64 -18.12
N THR A 191 -12.32 20.91 -18.17
CA THR A 191 -12.75 21.64 -16.99
C THR A 191 -13.64 22.83 -17.38
N ASN A 192 -14.58 23.17 -16.50
CA ASN A 192 -15.34 24.42 -16.57
C ASN A 192 -14.83 25.49 -15.58
N MET A 193 -13.71 25.22 -14.90
CA MET A 193 -13.00 26.12 -13.99
C MET A 193 -11.97 26.98 -14.76
N LYS A 194 -11.63 28.15 -14.20
CA LYS A 194 -10.72 29.13 -14.83
C LYS A 194 -9.32 29.10 -14.20
N GLY A 195 -8.36 29.78 -14.82
CA GLY A 195 -7.01 29.95 -14.26
C GLY A 195 -6.15 28.70 -14.38
N GLU A 196 -5.47 28.33 -13.30
CA GLU A 196 -4.51 27.22 -13.23
C GLU A 196 -5.11 25.86 -13.63
N TYR A 197 -6.42 25.67 -13.47
CA TYR A 197 -7.11 24.43 -13.82
C TYR A 197 -7.09 24.13 -15.32
N ARG A 198 -6.80 25.13 -16.17
CA ARG A 198 -6.63 24.97 -17.63
C ARG A 198 -5.16 24.84 -18.06
N LYS A 199 -4.21 24.90 -17.12
CA LYS A 199 -2.77 24.83 -17.40
C LYS A 199 -2.18 23.51 -16.95
N ILE A 200 -1.15 23.06 -17.65
CA ILE A 200 -0.28 21.98 -17.19
C ILE A 200 0.45 22.50 -15.95
N ARG A 201 0.42 21.72 -14.87
CA ARG A 201 0.96 22.14 -13.56
C ARG A 201 1.64 20.97 -12.84
N PRO A 202 2.59 21.25 -11.94
CA PRO A 202 3.13 20.23 -11.06
C PRO A 202 2.01 19.66 -10.18
N GLY A 203 1.98 18.34 -10.03
CA GLY A 203 1.17 17.63 -9.04
C GLY A 203 1.97 17.38 -7.77
N VAL A 204 1.75 16.22 -7.17
CA VAL A 204 2.54 15.75 -6.02
C VAL A 204 4.00 15.54 -6.44
N MET A 205 4.93 16.16 -5.71
CA MET A 205 6.38 16.02 -5.89
C MET A 205 7.03 15.80 -4.54
N THR A 206 7.35 14.56 -4.18
CA THR A 206 7.71 14.22 -2.80
C THR A 206 8.90 13.29 -2.71
N LEU A 207 9.66 13.44 -1.64
CA LEU A 207 10.56 12.42 -1.11
C LEU A 207 9.98 11.93 0.21
N SER A 208 9.85 10.62 0.37
CA SER A 208 9.38 10.02 1.62
C SER A 208 10.34 8.97 2.15
N GLN A 209 10.33 8.78 3.47
CA GLN A 209 11.03 7.72 4.18
C GLN A 209 10.07 7.09 5.20
N GLU A 210 9.79 5.80 5.04
CA GLU A 210 9.05 4.96 5.98
C GLU A 210 10.01 4.05 6.74
N ILE A 211 9.78 3.87 8.03
CA ILE A 211 10.60 3.05 8.92
C ILE A 211 9.66 2.24 9.80
N ARG A 212 9.88 0.93 9.84
CA ARG A 212 9.21 0.04 10.81
C ARG A 212 10.09 -0.13 12.05
N PHE A 213 9.54 0.24 13.19
CA PHE A 213 10.11 0.00 14.51
C PHE A 213 9.60 -1.33 15.09
N ARG A 214 10.20 -1.75 16.21
CA ARG A 214 9.75 -2.94 16.95
C ARG A 214 8.32 -2.75 17.43
N ASN A 215 7.65 -3.85 17.76
CA ASN A 215 6.31 -3.84 18.35
C ASN A 215 5.26 -3.17 17.44
N ASN A 216 5.37 -3.35 16.13
CA ASN A 216 4.40 -2.91 15.11
C ASN A 216 4.15 -1.39 15.04
N PHE A 217 5.15 -0.59 15.40
CA PHE A 217 5.16 0.84 15.12
C PHE A 217 5.74 1.10 13.72
N LEU A 218 5.12 2.00 12.96
CA LEU A 218 5.65 2.52 11.71
C LEU A 218 5.70 4.03 11.80
N GLY A 219 6.82 4.62 11.38
CA GLY A 219 6.96 6.05 11.19
C GLY A 219 7.16 6.37 9.72
N ARG A 220 6.59 7.47 9.25
CA ARG A 220 6.76 7.98 7.89
C ARG A 220 7.02 9.46 7.93
N ILE A 221 8.02 9.92 7.18
CA ILE A 221 8.29 11.34 6.95
C ILE A 221 8.20 11.59 5.45
N VAL A 222 7.56 12.69 5.06
CA VAL A 222 7.40 13.12 3.67
C VAL A 222 7.77 14.59 3.59
N ILE A 223 8.53 14.96 2.58
CA ILE A 223 8.85 16.34 2.24
C ILE A 223 8.56 16.60 0.76
N GLY A 224 8.10 17.81 0.44
CA GLY A 224 7.93 18.25 -0.95
C GLY A 224 6.65 19.01 -1.20
N ASN A 225 6.19 18.97 -2.45
CA ASN A 225 4.96 19.57 -2.93
C ASN A 225 3.81 18.57 -2.86
N PHE A 226 2.70 19.00 -2.28
CA PHE A 226 1.51 18.23 -1.98
C PHE A 226 0.30 18.80 -2.75
N THR A 227 -0.84 18.12 -2.69
CA THR A 227 -2.08 18.66 -3.25
C THR A 227 -2.54 19.93 -2.51
N ASN A 228 -3.54 20.63 -3.06
CA ASN A 228 -4.11 21.85 -2.47
C ASN A 228 -3.08 22.96 -2.21
N HIS A 229 -2.11 23.09 -3.13
CA HIS A 229 -1.11 24.16 -3.17
C HIS A 229 -0.22 24.21 -1.93
N ARG A 230 0.20 23.05 -1.43
CA ARG A 230 1.01 22.96 -0.21
C ARG A 230 2.41 22.50 -0.52
N ILE A 231 3.40 23.17 0.06
CA ILE A 231 4.79 22.68 0.08
C ILE A 231 5.27 22.63 1.52
N GLY A 232 5.93 21.54 1.92
CA GLY A 232 6.46 21.43 3.28
C GLY A 232 6.81 20.01 3.66
N ALA A 233 6.55 19.69 4.93
CA ALA A 233 6.88 18.41 5.53
C ALA A 233 5.72 17.85 6.35
N GLN A 234 5.57 16.52 6.35
CA GLN A 234 4.65 15.79 7.21
C GLN A 234 5.35 14.59 7.83
N ALA A 235 5.12 14.40 9.13
CA ALA A 235 5.50 13.20 9.84
C ALA A 235 4.23 12.47 10.33
N GLU A 236 4.28 11.14 10.30
CA GLU A 236 3.23 10.25 10.76
C GLU A 236 3.85 9.11 11.56
N VAL A 237 3.19 8.73 12.65
CA VAL A 237 3.47 7.48 13.37
C VAL A 237 2.18 6.70 13.50
N LYS A 238 2.24 5.39 13.31
CA LYS A 238 1.12 4.48 13.50
C LYS A 238 1.54 3.22 14.23
N TYR A 239 0.67 2.71 15.06
CA TYR A 239 0.78 1.46 15.78
C TYR A 239 -0.33 0.53 15.33
N ARG A 240 0.02 -0.73 15.03
CA ARG A 240 -0.95 -1.78 14.69
C ARG A 240 -0.88 -2.94 15.67
N THR A 241 -2.05 -3.38 16.12
CA THR A 241 -2.19 -4.64 16.86
C THR A 241 -1.71 -5.84 16.01
N GLY A 242 -1.23 -6.91 16.65
CA GLY A 242 -0.69 -8.07 15.93
C GLY A 242 -1.70 -8.74 14.99
N ASN A 243 -2.99 -8.74 15.35
CA ASN A 243 -4.08 -9.22 14.50
C ASN A 243 -4.56 -8.18 13.47
N GLY A 244 -4.11 -6.93 13.59
CA GLY A 244 -4.43 -5.87 12.64
C GLY A 244 -5.80 -5.24 12.78
N ARG A 245 -6.57 -5.58 13.82
CA ARG A 245 -7.94 -5.07 13.97
C ARG A 245 -7.98 -3.63 14.46
N VAL A 246 -7.01 -3.25 15.30
CA VAL A 246 -6.90 -1.89 15.83
C VAL A 246 -5.61 -1.26 15.33
N GLU A 247 -5.74 -0.05 14.77
CA GLU A 247 -4.65 0.86 14.44
C GLU A 247 -4.84 2.18 15.19
N LEU A 248 -3.75 2.73 15.72
CA LEU A 248 -3.70 4.05 16.32
C LEU A 248 -2.61 4.85 15.64
N GLY A 249 -2.87 6.10 15.29
CA GLY A 249 -1.91 6.93 14.59
C GLY A 249 -1.92 8.38 15.06
N ALA A 250 -0.83 9.08 14.78
CA ALA A 250 -0.73 10.51 14.93
C ALA A 250 0.05 11.07 13.74
N GLN A 251 -0.36 12.25 13.27
CA GLN A 251 0.33 12.97 12.21
C GLN A 251 0.49 14.44 12.58
N ILE A 252 1.57 15.03 12.09
CA ILE A 252 1.83 16.47 12.17
C ILE A 252 2.44 16.93 10.85
N GLY A 253 1.97 18.06 10.35
CA GLY A 253 2.44 18.67 9.11
C GLY A 253 2.73 20.15 9.31
N THR A 254 3.72 20.64 8.57
CA THR A 254 4.04 22.05 8.43
C THR A 254 4.13 22.38 6.95
N THR A 255 3.29 23.30 6.48
CA THR A 255 3.16 23.59 5.04
C THR A 255 3.01 25.09 4.77
N GLY A 256 3.70 25.56 3.71
CA GLY A 256 3.51 26.86 3.09
C GLY A 256 2.62 26.75 1.85
N TYR A 257 2.28 27.90 1.26
CA TYR A 257 1.57 27.96 -0.02
C TYR A 257 2.54 27.73 -1.19
N SER A 258 2.14 26.96 -2.19
CA SER A 258 2.92 26.65 -3.39
C SER A 258 2.00 26.55 -4.60
N ALA A 259 2.10 27.48 -5.54
CA ALA A 259 1.27 27.50 -6.75
C ALA A 259 2.01 28.04 -7.96
N ILE A 260 1.59 27.62 -9.15
CA ILE A 260 2.06 28.20 -10.41
C ILE A 260 1.17 29.39 -10.75
N THR A 261 1.75 30.59 -10.79
CA THR A 261 1.09 31.82 -11.23
C THR A 261 1.50 32.14 -12.67
N ASP A 262 0.96 33.22 -13.25
CA ASP A 262 1.40 33.73 -14.55
C ASP A 262 2.88 34.18 -14.56
N GLU A 263 3.43 34.50 -13.39
CA GLU A 263 4.81 35.00 -13.21
C GLU A 263 5.82 33.90 -12.87
N GLY A 264 5.37 32.65 -12.68
CA GLY A 264 6.22 31.51 -12.36
C GLY A 264 5.75 30.72 -11.13
N TRP A 265 6.67 29.98 -10.51
CA TRP A 265 6.35 29.21 -9.30
C TRP A 265 6.45 30.10 -8.07
N TYR A 266 5.31 30.41 -7.47
CA TYR A 266 5.22 31.19 -6.24
C TYR A 266 5.21 30.28 -5.01
N ILE A 267 6.10 30.57 -4.06
CA ILE A 267 6.15 29.92 -2.75
C ILE A 267 5.93 30.98 -1.67
N GLY A 268 4.86 30.82 -0.89
CA GLY A 268 4.52 31.72 0.20
C GLY A 268 5.35 31.45 1.46
N THR A 269 5.65 32.51 2.20
CA THR A 269 6.46 32.43 3.44
C THR A 269 5.67 32.01 4.67
N ARG A 270 4.35 32.23 4.69
CA ARG A 270 3.48 31.90 5.83
C ARG A 270 3.27 30.39 5.94
N GLN A 271 3.83 29.80 7.00
CA GLN A 271 3.66 28.39 7.34
C GLN A 271 2.34 28.14 8.08
N ARG A 272 1.79 26.94 7.91
CA ARG A 272 0.59 26.43 8.56
C ARG A 272 0.89 25.07 9.16
N ILE A 273 0.40 24.87 10.37
CA ILE A 273 0.58 23.62 11.11
C ILE A 273 -0.77 22.90 11.19
N ASN A 274 -0.77 21.65 10.77
CA ASN A 274 -1.87 20.70 10.92
C ASN A 274 -1.41 19.53 11.77
N ALA A 275 -2.31 18.98 12.57
CA ALA A 275 -2.01 17.83 13.43
C ALA A 275 -3.27 17.02 13.65
N ALA A 276 -3.17 15.70 13.67
CA ALA A 276 -4.33 14.85 13.96
C ALA A 276 -3.91 13.55 14.64
N VAL A 277 -4.79 13.05 15.50
CA VAL A 277 -4.76 11.67 15.99
C VAL A 277 -5.81 10.86 15.23
N LYS A 278 -5.49 9.59 14.97
CA LYS A 278 -6.31 8.65 14.22
C LYS A 278 -6.49 7.36 15.00
N GLY A 279 -7.68 6.78 14.93
CA GLY A 279 -7.95 5.44 15.40
C GLY A 279 -8.76 4.68 14.35
N SER A 280 -8.42 3.43 14.10
CA SER A 280 -9.12 2.59 13.13
C SER A 280 -9.46 1.24 13.74
N LEU A 281 -10.66 0.75 13.43
CA LEU A 281 -11.16 -0.57 13.81
C LEU A 281 -11.64 -1.34 12.57
N TYR A 282 -11.08 -2.52 12.35
CA TYR A 282 -11.56 -3.44 11.33
C TYR A 282 -12.52 -4.47 11.93
N VAL A 283 -13.70 -4.60 11.30
CA VAL A 283 -14.77 -5.54 11.65
C VAL A 283 -14.84 -6.63 10.56
N PRO A 284 -14.25 -7.82 10.80
CA PRO A 284 -14.06 -8.84 9.77
C PRO A 284 -15.36 -9.44 9.22
N GLN A 285 -16.38 -9.57 10.06
CA GLN A 285 -17.66 -10.19 9.69
C GLN A 285 -18.32 -9.50 8.49
N PHE A 286 -18.10 -8.20 8.35
CA PHE A 286 -18.71 -7.37 7.30
C PHE A 286 -17.68 -6.83 6.29
N ASN A 287 -16.39 -7.08 6.51
CA ASN A 287 -15.27 -6.41 5.85
C ASN A 287 -15.40 -4.88 5.91
N VAL A 288 -15.71 -4.36 7.09
CA VAL A 288 -15.91 -2.93 7.34
C VAL A 288 -14.76 -2.37 8.16
N GLN A 289 -14.28 -1.20 7.79
CA GLN A 289 -13.32 -0.41 8.52
C GLN A 289 -14.00 0.86 9.03
N LEU A 290 -13.87 1.11 10.32
CA LEU A 290 -14.29 2.33 10.99
C LEU A 290 -13.04 3.14 11.29
N ASP A 291 -12.96 4.36 10.76
CA ASP A 291 -11.87 5.29 11.04
C ASP A 291 -12.41 6.49 11.82
N LEU A 292 -11.66 6.97 12.80
CA LEU A 292 -11.92 8.18 13.55
C LEU A 292 -10.66 9.04 13.56
N GLN A 293 -10.80 10.30 13.16
CA GLN A 293 -9.73 11.28 13.15
C GLN A 293 -10.17 12.51 13.94
N ALA A 294 -9.31 13.01 14.82
CA ALA A 294 -9.53 14.27 15.54
C ALA A 294 -8.27 15.13 15.43
N GLY A 295 -8.44 16.42 15.13
CA GLY A 295 -7.27 17.28 14.95
C GLY A 295 -7.53 18.70 14.49
N ARG A 296 -6.42 19.39 14.22
CA ARG A 296 -6.34 20.70 13.60
C ARG A 296 -6.10 20.54 12.10
N TYR A 297 -7.01 21.05 11.29
CA TYR A 297 -6.98 21.02 9.83
C TYR A 297 -6.13 22.16 9.25
N LEU A 298 -6.04 22.22 7.91
CA LEU A 298 -5.11 23.10 7.21
C LEU A 298 -5.36 24.60 7.45
N TYR A 299 -6.61 25.02 7.67
CA TYR A 299 -6.96 26.42 7.89
C TYR A 299 -7.00 26.80 9.36
N GLY A 300 -6.63 25.86 10.24
CA GLY A 300 -6.49 26.08 11.68
C GLY A 300 -7.73 25.73 12.49
N ASP A 301 -8.76 25.28 11.79
CA ASP A 301 -10.01 24.77 12.33
C ASP A 301 -9.82 23.41 13.01
N TYR A 302 -10.58 23.19 14.08
CA TYR A 302 -10.55 21.95 14.85
C TYR A 302 -11.82 21.13 14.63
N GLY A 303 -11.64 19.83 14.48
CA GLY A 303 -12.79 18.96 14.32
C GLY A 303 -12.46 17.48 14.39
N ILE A 304 -13.53 16.71 14.20
CA ILE A 304 -13.52 15.26 14.22
C ILE A 304 -14.16 14.77 12.92
N ARG A 305 -13.56 13.76 12.30
CA ARG A 305 -14.08 13.04 11.14
C ARG A 305 -14.19 11.56 11.46
N GLY A 306 -15.34 10.96 11.17
CA GLY A 306 -15.56 9.51 11.24
C GLY A 306 -15.88 8.97 9.86
N ASP A 307 -15.26 7.86 9.48
CA ASP A 307 -15.49 7.16 8.22
C ASP A 307 -15.93 5.71 8.47
N CYS A 308 -16.90 5.23 7.70
CA CYS A 308 -17.30 3.83 7.65
C CYS A 308 -17.10 3.32 6.22
N THR A 309 -16.09 2.48 6.00
CA THR A 309 -15.71 1.98 4.68
C THR A 309 -15.89 0.48 4.61
N ARG A 310 -16.68 0.00 3.65
CA ARG A 310 -16.84 -1.43 3.36
C ARG A 310 -16.00 -1.84 2.16
N HIS A 311 -15.28 -2.94 2.31
CA HIS A 311 -14.43 -3.53 1.27
C HIS A 311 -15.13 -4.71 0.60
N PHE A 312 -15.23 -4.65 -0.73
CA PHE A 312 -15.77 -5.69 -1.62
C PHE A 312 -14.65 -6.24 -2.50
N GLY A 313 -13.61 -6.75 -1.85
CA GLY A 313 -12.36 -7.13 -2.50
C GLY A 313 -11.65 -5.87 -2.92
N GLU A 314 -11.39 -5.74 -4.21
CA GLU A 314 -10.70 -4.56 -4.75
C GLU A 314 -11.54 -3.28 -4.79
N TYR A 315 -12.85 -3.37 -4.56
CA TYR A 315 -13.70 -2.18 -4.48
C TYR A 315 -13.85 -1.75 -3.02
N ALA A 316 -13.77 -0.46 -2.74
CA ALA A 316 -14.17 0.09 -1.44
C ALA A 316 -15.24 1.16 -1.63
N VAL A 317 -16.24 1.17 -0.75
CA VAL A 317 -17.27 2.19 -0.69
C VAL A 317 -17.41 2.59 0.76
N GLY A 318 -17.40 3.88 1.04
CA GLY A 318 -17.59 4.37 2.40
C GLY A 318 -18.35 5.68 2.45
N VAL A 319 -18.83 5.96 3.65
CA VAL A 319 -19.48 7.21 4.01
C VAL A 319 -18.68 7.85 5.13
N TYR A 320 -18.71 9.17 5.20
CA TYR A 320 -18.07 9.91 6.27
C TYR A 320 -18.98 11.01 6.80
N ALA A 321 -18.77 11.33 8.06
CA ALA A 321 -19.35 12.49 8.72
C ALA A 321 -18.24 13.21 9.48
N MET A 322 -18.33 14.54 9.53
CA MET A 322 -17.38 15.35 10.26
C MET A 322 -18.08 16.53 10.93
N TYR A 323 -17.50 16.93 12.06
CA TYR A 323 -17.91 18.07 12.85
C TYR A 323 -16.70 18.97 13.06
N VAL A 324 -16.78 20.19 12.56
CA VAL A 324 -15.67 21.16 12.56
C VAL A 324 -16.20 22.50 13.03
N GLU A 325 -15.67 23.01 14.16
CA GLU A 325 -16.02 24.33 14.71
C GLU A 325 -17.53 24.66 14.80
N GLY A 326 -18.41 23.68 15.04
CA GLY A 326 -19.86 23.88 15.12
C GLY A 326 -20.63 23.44 13.87
N GLU A 327 -19.93 23.26 12.75
CA GLU A 327 -20.52 22.89 11.48
C GLU A 327 -20.42 21.38 11.23
N VAL A 328 -21.49 20.80 10.69
CA VAL A 328 -21.55 19.38 10.30
C VAL A 328 -21.41 19.27 8.80
N ASN A 329 -20.53 18.38 8.35
CA ASN A 329 -20.46 17.96 6.94
C ASN A 329 -20.42 16.44 6.87
N GLY A 330 -20.72 15.89 5.70
CA GLY A 330 -20.65 14.47 5.44
C GLY A 330 -20.54 14.21 3.94
N GLY A 331 -20.37 12.96 3.60
CA GLY A 331 -20.16 12.59 2.21
C GLY A 331 -19.93 11.12 2.03
N PHE A 332 -19.51 10.76 0.83
CA PHE A 332 -19.15 9.39 0.49
C PHE A 332 -17.89 9.37 -0.33
N HIS A 333 -17.17 8.25 -0.25
CA HIS A 333 -15.98 8.00 -1.03
C HIS A 333 -16.03 6.58 -1.58
N PHE A 334 -15.36 6.38 -2.70
CA PHE A 334 -15.19 5.06 -3.27
C PHE A 334 -13.82 4.90 -3.90
N ALA A 335 -13.35 3.66 -3.95
CA ALA A 335 -12.17 3.25 -4.68
C ALA A 335 -12.56 2.12 -5.64
N ILE A 336 -12.34 2.35 -6.94
CA ILE A 336 -12.68 1.44 -8.02
C ILE A 336 -11.39 0.99 -8.69
N PRO A 337 -11.15 -0.33 -8.85
CA PRO A 337 -9.95 -0.81 -9.52
C PRO A 337 -9.94 -0.47 -11.01
N LEU A 338 -8.87 0.16 -11.50
CA LEU A 338 -8.68 0.47 -12.92
C LEU A 338 -8.19 -0.76 -13.70
N PRO A 339 -8.47 -0.93 -15.00
CA PRO A 339 -8.17 -2.15 -15.76
C PRO A 339 -6.73 -2.67 -15.66
N GLY A 340 -6.56 -4.00 -15.73
CA GLY A 340 -5.27 -4.69 -15.63
C GLY A 340 -4.99 -5.23 -14.22
N LYS A 341 -4.61 -6.50 -14.10
CA LYS A 341 -4.41 -7.17 -12.79
C LYS A 341 -2.97 -7.55 -12.51
N LYS A 342 -2.12 -7.46 -13.53
CA LYS A 342 -0.73 -7.86 -13.53
C LYS A 342 0.03 -6.94 -14.45
N TRP A 343 1.10 -6.33 -13.96
CA TRP A 343 2.03 -5.55 -14.76
C TRP A 343 3.44 -5.98 -14.45
N ASN A 344 4.07 -6.67 -15.39
CA ASN A 344 5.47 -7.00 -15.24
C ASN A 344 6.31 -5.76 -15.52
N ARG A 345 7.43 -5.65 -14.82
CA ARG A 345 8.41 -4.62 -15.10
C ARG A 345 9.38 -5.10 -16.17
N ASN A 346 9.66 -4.25 -17.15
CA ASN A 346 10.69 -4.52 -18.14
C ASN A 346 11.98 -3.86 -17.67
N HIS A 347 12.90 -4.67 -17.14
CA HIS A 347 14.16 -4.21 -16.55
C HIS A 347 13.92 -3.17 -15.43
N ALA A 348 14.20 -1.89 -15.70
CA ALA A 348 14.14 -0.81 -14.72
C ALA A 348 12.87 0.04 -14.80
N ILE A 349 12.07 -0.09 -15.86
CA ILE A 349 10.92 0.80 -16.10
C ILE A 349 9.65 -0.02 -16.34
N ARG A 350 8.52 0.48 -15.82
CA ARG A 350 7.20 -0.05 -16.09
C ARG A 350 6.20 1.08 -16.26
N ILE A 351 5.31 0.93 -17.24
CA ILE A 351 4.17 1.82 -17.42
C ILE A 351 2.92 1.07 -16.97
N LYS A 352 2.13 1.66 -16.07
CA LYS A 352 0.87 1.10 -15.59
C LYS A 352 -0.16 2.20 -15.33
N PRO A 353 -1.48 1.91 -15.39
CA PRO A 353 -2.45 2.81 -14.77
C PRO A 353 -2.28 2.80 -13.25
N ALA A 354 -2.85 3.80 -12.58
CA ALA A 354 -3.08 3.72 -11.13
C ALA A 354 -3.84 2.43 -10.78
N GLU A 355 -3.64 1.89 -9.58
CA GLU A 355 -4.33 0.65 -9.20
C GLU A 355 -5.82 0.88 -8.99
N PHE A 356 -6.16 2.04 -8.44
CA PHE A 356 -7.51 2.43 -8.11
C PHE A 356 -7.77 3.87 -8.57
N PHE A 357 -8.97 4.09 -9.07
CA PHE A 357 -9.57 5.41 -9.14
C PHE A 357 -10.30 5.66 -7.81
N ALA A 358 -9.91 6.71 -7.11
CA ALA A 358 -10.54 7.13 -5.86
C ALA A 358 -11.23 8.47 -6.04
N ALA A 359 -12.45 8.58 -5.53
CA ALA A 359 -13.19 9.83 -5.51
C ALA A 359 -13.88 9.99 -4.15
N GLU A 360 -13.96 11.23 -3.68
CA GLU A 360 -14.69 11.64 -2.49
C GLU A 360 -15.66 12.76 -2.89
N TYR A 361 -16.89 12.65 -2.45
CA TYR A 361 -17.94 13.64 -2.64
C TYR A 361 -18.39 14.16 -1.28
N SER A 362 -18.45 15.49 -1.13
CA SER A 362 -18.92 16.19 0.07
C SER A 362 -20.32 16.76 -0.14
N MET A 363 -21.20 16.58 0.83
CA MET A 363 -22.59 17.02 0.80
C MET A 363 -22.76 18.52 1.04
N VAL A 364 -22.00 19.10 1.99
CA VAL A 364 -22.09 20.53 2.27
C VAL A 364 -21.12 21.28 1.38
N SER A 365 -21.67 22.07 0.47
CA SER A 365 -20.92 22.86 -0.51
C SER A 365 -21.23 24.36 -0.45
N TRP A 366 -21.95 24.82 0.57
CA TRP A 366 -22.35 26.22 0.77
C TRP A 366 -22.30 26.62 2.26
N GLY A 367 -22.35 27.92 2.52
CA GLY A 367 -22.35 28.49 3.88
C GLY A 367 -20.96 28.61 4.50
N GLU A 368 -20.93 28.86 5.81
CA GLU A 368 -19.71 29.15 6.57
C GLU A 368 -18.63 28.07 6.41
N TYR A 369 -19.05 26.81 6.29
CA TYR A 369 -18.17 25.67 6.05
C TYR A 369 -17.36 25.82 4.75
N ALA A 370 -18.02 26.17 3.64
CA ALA A 370 -17.40 26.33 2.34
C ALA A 370 -16.54 27.60 2.28
N ASP A 371 -17.05 28.71 2.81
CA ASP A 371 -16.39 30.02 2.76
C ASP A 371 -15.08 30.04 3.55
N LYS A 372 -15.06 29.41 4.73
CA LYS A 372 -13.86 29.33 5.58
C LYS A 372 -12.94 28.14 5.24
N LYS A 373 -13.31 27.30 4.27
CA LYS A 373 -12.58 26.08 3.89
C LYS A 373 -12.37 25.15 5.10
N MET A 374 -13.43 24.95 5.89
CA MET A 374 -13.40 24.08 7.05
C MET A 374 -13.13 22.62 6.66
N GLY A 375 -12.40 21.90 7.51
CA GLY A 375 -12.08 20.49 7.32
C GLY A 375 -11.11 20.21 6.18
N TYR A 376 -10.51 21.24 5.56
CA TYR A 376 -9.61 21.04 4.43
C TYR A 376 -8.33 20.33 4.85
N THR A 377 -7.96 19.33 4.05
CA THR A 377 -6.71 18.58 4.17
C THR A 377 -5.90 18.69 2.87
N TYR A 378 -4.75 18.04 2.81
CA TYR A 378 -3.97 17.85 1.60
C TYR A 378 -3.47 16.40 1.57
N GLN A 379 -3.09 15.92 0.40
CA GLN A 379 -2.57 14.57 0.19
C GLN A 379 -1.06 14.61 -0.07
N THR A 380 -0.36 13.63 0.49
CA THR A 380 1.11 13.49 0.36
C THR A 380 1.53 12.47 -0.69
N ARG A 381 0.56 11.80 -1.32
CA ARG A 381 0.75 10.81 -2.38
C ARG A 381 -0.26 11.05 -3.50
N PRO A 382 0.06 10.73 -4.76
CA PRO A 382 -0.93 10.66 -5.82
C PRO A 382 -2.06 9.69 -5.46
N ALA A 383 -3.32 10.11 -5.65
CA ALA A 383 -4.52 9.30 -5.47
C ALA A 383 -4.55 8.47 -4.17
N GLU A 384 -4.24 9.11 -3.03
CA GLU A 384 -4.29 8.49 -1.71
C GLU A 384 -5.67 7.87 -1.47
N ASN A 385 -5.70 6.57 -1.16
CA ASN A 385 -6.94 5.79 -1.07
C ASN A 385 -6.86 4.70 0.00
N ARG A 386 -8.02 4.14 0.35
CA ARG A 386 -8.18 3.15 1.43
C ARG A 386 -8.06 1.69 0.98
N SER A 387 -7.72 1.43 -0.29
CA SER A 387 -7.69 0.07 -0.88
C SER A 387 -6.30 -0.38 -1.32
N SER A 388 -5.41 0.56 -1.61
CA SER A 388 -4.01 0.29 -1.95
C SER A 388 -3.24 -0.19 -0.71
N GLY A 389 -2.37 -1.19 -0.88
CA GLY A 389 -1.52 -1.68 0.20
C GLY A 389 -2.29 -2.18 1.43
N TYR A 390 -3.48 -2.78 1.26
CA TYR A 390 -4.32 -3.21 2.37
C TYR A 390 -3.92 -4.60 2.91
N PHE A 391 -3.07 -4.61 3.93
CA PHE A 391 -2.47 -5.83 4.50
C PHE A 391 -3.26 -6.47 5.65
N GLN A 392 -4.57 -6.19 5.80
CA GLN A 392 -5.32 -6.70 6.95
C GLN A 392 -5.44 -8.25 6.88
N PRO A 393 -5.01 -8.99 7.92
CA PRO A 393 -4.93 -10.46 7.90
C PRO A 393 -6.23 -11.18 7.52
N GLU A 394 -7.33 -10.82 8.15
CA GLU A 394 -8.64 -11.47 7.99
C GLU A 394 -9.30 -11.11 6.66
N TYR A 395 -9.11 -9.88 6.18
CA TYR A 395 -9.44 -9.44 4.83
C TYR A 395 -8.72 -10.30 3.79
N ILE A 396 -7.39 -10.44 3.92
CA ILE A 396 -6.58 -11.24 3.00
C ILE A 396 -7.08 -12.68 2.98
N ARG A 397 -7.24 -13.31 4.15
CA ARG A 397 -7.76 -14.69 4.25
C ARG A 397 -9.13 -14.82 3.57
N TYR A 398 -10.06 -13.91 3.88
CA TYR A 398 -11.41 -13.95 3.33
C TYR A 398 -11.41 -13.87 1.80
N PHE A 399 -10.66 -12.95 1.20
CA PHE A 399 -10.62 -12.79 -0.25
C PHE A 399 -9.81 -13.86 -0.98
N LEU A 400 -8.81 -14.47 -0.32
CA LEU A 400 -8.15 -15.67 -0.83
C LEU A 400 -9.13 -16.83 -0.97
N ILE A 401 -9.89 -17.15 0.09
CA ILE A 401 -10.89 -18.22 0.09
C ILE A 401 -11.98 -17.94 -0.96
N ARG A 402 -12.53 -16.72 -0.95
CA ARG A 402 -13.60 -16.31 -1.89
C ARG A 402 -13.15 -16.35 -3.35
N SER A 403 -11.87 -16.11 -3.63
CA SER A 403 -11.33 -16.18 -4.99
C SER A 403 -11.37 -17.59 -5.57
N ILE A 404 -11.07 -18.61 -4.76
CA ILE A 404 -11.16 -20.04 -5.14
C ILE A 404 -12.61 -20.41 -5.47
N GLU A 405 -13.55 -20.02 -4.61
CA GLU A 405 -14.98 -20.33 -4.80
C GLU A 405 -15.54 -19.71 -6.08
N LYS A 406 -15.11 -18.49 -6.40
CA LYS A 406 -15.49 -17.81 -7.65
C LYS A 406 -14.92 -18.50 -8.89
N GLU A 407 -13.70 -19.04 -8.82
CA GLU A 407 -13.12 -19.82 -9.92
C GLU A 407 -13.83 -21.16 -10.10
N ARG A 408 -14.26 -21.81 -9.01
CA ARG A 408 -15.04 -23.04 -9.07
C ARG A 408 -16.40 -22.84 -9.74
N ASN A 409 -17.10 -21.75 -9.42
CA ASN A 409 -18.44 -21.47 -9.97
C ASN A 409 -18.42 -20.98 -11.43
N LYS A 410 -17.24 -20.78 -12.03
CA LYS A 410 -17.08 -20.44 -13.45
C LYS A 410 -16.83 -21.67 -14.34
N LYS A 411 -16.50 -22.80 -13.71
CA LYS A 411 -16.43 -24.11 -14.35
C LYS A 411 -17.78 -24.79 -14.16
#